data_AF-A0A1E8AY97-F1
#
_entry.id   AF-A0A1E8AY97-F1
#
_cell.length_a   1.000
_cell.length_b   1.000
_cell.length_c   1.000
_cell.angle_alpha   90.00
_cell.angle_beta   90.00
_cell.angle_gamma   90.00
#
_symmetry.space_group_name_H-M   'P 1'
#
loop_
_entity.id
_entity.type
_entity.pdbx_description
1 polymer ?
#
loop_
_entity_poly.entity_id
_entity_poly.type
_entity_poly.pdbx_seq_one_letter_code
_entity_poly.pdbx_strand_id
1 'polypeptide(L)'
;MLGVAKKYTKVIRALKEMNEREKVAGVIKARFGAYKSVIEGVKETNDDFIFIFDPKGIFFEDTYKEKQEQGYRILKHDLLAGYETLQMDIKQKSVVYISVETETSTYQDRGEALSSFLLYLTECKNIRPIHLVFHQYDLYPIPHMEQFLKDSATYHIHHSIVVESQSALQQIYGKEAAQRIITSYNTTILA
;
A
#
# COMPACT_ATOMS: atom_id res chain seq x y z
N MET A 1 2.96 20.51 23.07
CA MET A 1 2.48 19.80 21.86
C MET A 1 1.29 20.55 21.22
N LEU A 2 1.54 21.69 20.57
CA LEU A 2 0.51 22.50 19.87
C LEU A 2 1.00 22.99 18.49
N GLY A 3 2.21 22.59 18.07
CA GLY A 3 2.86 23.05 16.84
C GLY A 3 2.51 22.22 15.59
N VAL A 4 2.15 20.94 15.77
CA VAL A 4 1.87 20.02 14.66
C VAL A 4 0.50 20.32 14.02
N ALA A 5 -0.54 20.55 14.84
CA ALA A 5 -1.86 20.93 14.36
C ALA A 5 -1.89 22.24 13.56
N LYS A 6 -1.07 23.24 13.97
CA LYS A 6 -0.92 24.52 13.26
C LYS A 6 -0.23 24.37 11.89
N LYS A 7 0.58 23.33 11.71
CA LYS A 7 1.26 23.04 10.44
C LYS A 7 0.27 22.61 9.37
N TYR A 8 -0.70 21.76 9.73
CA TYR A 8 -1.77 21.33 8.82
C TYR A 8 -2.67 22.48 8.36
N THR A 9 -2.96 23.47 9.22
CA THR A 9 -3.78 24.63 8.84
C THR A 9 -3.10 25.57 7.83
N LYS A 10 -1.77 25.72 7.90
CA LYS A 10 -1.01 26.50 6.90
C LYS A 10 -0.94 25.79 5.55
N VAL A 11 -0.85 24.46 5.57
CA VAL A 11 -0.88 23.62 4.36
C VAL A 11 -2.23 23.75 3.66
N ILE A 12 -3.34 23.77 4.41
CA ILE A 12 -4.70 23.99 3.87
C ILE A 12 -4.82 25.31 3.09
N ARG A 13 -4.10 26.37 3.50
CA ARG A 13 -4.12 27.68 2.82
C ARG A 13 -3.26 27.72 1.56
N ALA A 14 -2.16 26.95 1.51
CA ALA A 14 -1.28 26.88 0.34
C ALA A 14 -1.85 26.03 -0.81
N LEU A 15 -2.85 25.17 -0.52
CA LEU A 15 -3.55 24.32 -1.50
C LEU A 15 -4.43 25.09 -2.51
N LYS A 16 -4.60 26.41 -2.38
CA LYS A 16 -5.42 27.21 -3.30
C LYS A 16 -4.70 27.69 -4.57
N GLU A 17 -3.37 27.63 -4.61
CA GLU A 17 -2.59 28.43 -5.59
C GLU A 17 -1.75 27.64 -6.60
N MET A 18 -1.58 26.33 -6.45
CA MET A 18 -0.62 25.58 -7.28
C MET A 18 -1.32 24.50 -8.12
N ASN A 19 -2.15 24.99 -9.04
CA ASN A 19 -2.47 24.30 -10.28
C ASN A 19 -1.18 24.15 -11.12
N GLU A 20 -1.11 23.05 -11.86
CA GLU A 20 -0.18 22.74 -12.96
C GLU A 20 1.12 21.94 -12.68
N ARG A 21 1.10 20.74 -13.30
CA ARG A 21 2.17 20.00 -14.01
C ARG A 21 2.84 18.76 -13.36
N GLU A 22 2.75 17.72 -14.18
CA GLU A 22 3.65 16.58 -14.46
C GLU A 22 3.60 15.27 -13.64
N LYS A 23 3.54 14.20 -14.44
CA LYS A 23 3.21 12.78 -14.21
C LYS A 23 4.45 11.97 -13.83
N VAL A 24 4.32 10.95 -12.96
CA VAL A 24 5.12 9.70 -12.98
C VAL A 24 4.32 8.51 -12.41
N ALA A 25 4.63 7.30 -12.95
CA ALA A 25 3.92 6.01 -13.02
C ALA A 25 3.66 5.18 -11.73
N GLY A 26 2.66 4.27 -11.78
CA GLY A 26 2.22 3.33 -10.73
C GLY A 26 0.83 2.70 -11.05
N VAL A 27 0.72 1.37 -11.06
CA VAL A 27 -0.33 0.54 -11.71
C VAL A 27 -1.30 -0.14 -10.72
N ILE A 28 -2.61 -0.20 -11.04
CA ILE A 28 -3.67 -1.04 -10.45
C ILE A 28 -4.29 -1.95 -11.53
N LYS A 29 -4.52 -3.23 -11.22
CA LYS A 29 -5.57 -4.07 -11.85
C LYS A 29 -6.15 -5.06 -10.84
N ALA A 30 -7.44 -5.39 -10.97
CA ALA A 30 -8.01 -6.55 -10.29
C ALA A 30 -9.10 -7.37 -11.04
N ARG A 31 -9.29 -8.59 -10.50
CA ARG A 31 -9.90 -9.88 -10.93
C ARG A 31 -9.11 -10.80 -11.89
N PHE A 32 -8.87 -12.02 -11.38
CA PHE A 32 -8.02 -13.18 -11.80
C PHE A 32 -6.85 -12.93 -12.77
N GLY A 33 -7.06 -12.44 -13.99
CA GLY A 33 -5.96 -12.07 -14.90
C GLY A 33 -5.12 -10.90 -14.38
N ALA A 34 -5.77 -10.02 -13.63
CA ALA A 34 -5.16 -8.89 -12.96
C ALA A 34 -4.28 -9.26 -11.75
N TYR A 35 -4.80 -10.19 -10.97
CA TYR A 35 -4.12 -10.79 -9.82
C TYR A 35 -2.86 -11.48 -10.29
N LYS A 36 -2.95 -12.27 -11.36
CA LYS A 36 -1.78 -12.87 -12.03
C LYS A 36 -0.81 -11.79 -12.50
N SER A 37 -1.25 -10.73 -13.16
CA SER A 37 -0.32 -9.67 -13.61
C SER A 37 0.40 -8.95 -12.44
N VAL A 38 -0.26 -8.75 -11.30
CA VAL A 38 0.40 -8.17 -10.12
C VAL A 38 1.35 -9.18 -9.47
N ILE A 39 0.99 -10.47 -9.43
CA ILE A 39 1.91 -11.52 -8.99
C ILE A 39 3.13 -11.61 -9.90
N GLU A 40 2.97 -11.67 -11.22
CA GLU A 40 4.10 -11.71 -12.14
C GLU A 40 4.95 -10.45 -12.00
N GLY A 41 4.33 -9.27 -11.87
CA GLY A 41 5.04 -8.02 -11.57
C GLY A 41 5.80 -8.08 -10.25
N VAL A 42 5.22 -8.68 -9.21
CA VAL A 42 5.92 -8.96 -7.95
C VAL A 42 7.05 -9.93 -8.20
N LYS A 43 6.87 -11.05 -8.92
CA LYS A 43 7.95 -12.00 -9.22
C LYS A 43 9.11 -11.33 -9.95
N GLU A 44 8.84 -10.46 -10.91
CA GLU A 44 9.85 -9.82 -11.75
C GLU A 44 10.54 -8.60 -11.09
N THR A 45 9.86 -7.90 -10.16
CA THR A 45 10.43 -6.67 -9.59
C THR A 45 11.72 -6.93 -8.79
N ASN A 46 12.64 -5.97 -8.90
CA ASN A 46 13.92 -5.95 -8.19
C ASN A 46 13.96 -4.85 -7.11
N ASP A 47 12.81 -4.34 -6.69
CA ASP A 47 12.71 -3.35 -5.61
C ASP A 47 13.26 -3.92 -4.30
N ASP A 48 14.13 -3.18 -3.61
CA ASP A 48 14.81 -3.70 -2.41
C ASP A 48 13.84 -4.00 -1.25
N PHE A 49 12.74 -3.25 -1.15
CA PHE A 49 11.79 -3.40 -0.04
C PHE A 49 10.36 -3.47 -0.55
N ILE A 50 9.78 -4.67 -0.43
CA ILE A 50 8.43 -4.98 -0.90
C ILE A 50 7.58 -5.38 0.31
N PHE A 51 6.47 -4.71 0.53
CA PHE A 51 5.50 -5.06 1.56
C PHE A 51 4.19 -5.45 0.90
N ILE A 52 3.77 -6.68 1.12
CA ILE A 52 2.62 -7.29 0.48
C ILE A 52 1.59 -7.56 1.56
N PHE A 53 0.51 -6.79 1.58
CA PHE A 53 -0.63 -7.06 2.42
C PHE A 53 -1.42 -8.23 1.81
N ASP A 54 -1.35 -9.37 2.46
CA ASP A 54 -1.78 -10.68 1.96
C ASP A 54 -2.57 -11.43 3.05
N PRO A 55 -3.81 -11.01 3.37
CA PRO A 55 -4.57 -11.58 4.48
C PRO A 55 -4.81 -13.09 4.35
N LYS A 56 -4.90 -13.60 3.11
CA LYS A 56 -5.16 -15.02 2.83
C LYS A 56 -3.91 -15.81 2.46
N GLY A 57 -2.72 -15.20 2.48
CA GLY A 57 -1.46 -15.87 2.20
C GLY A 57 -1.25 -16.29 0.74
N ILE A 58 -2.07 -15.80 -0.20
CA ILE A 58 -2.04 -16.29 -1.57
C ILE A 58 -0.82 -15.74 -2.32
N PHE A 59 -0.44 -14.48 -2.08
CA PHE A 59 0.81 -13.94 -2.64
C PHE A 59 2.03 -14.68 -2.09
N PHE A 60 2.03 -15.03 -0.80
CA PHE A 60 3.10 -15.82 -0.21
C PHE A 60 3.24 -17.16 -0.93
N GLU A 61 2.16 -17.92 -1.07
CA GLU A 61 2.18 -19.22 -1.74
C GLU A 61 2.71 -19.13 -3.17
N ASP A 62 2.31 -18.09 -3.92
CA ASP A 62 2.66 -17.94 -5.32
C ASP A 62 4.04 -17.33 -5.58
N THR A 63 4.64 -16.60 -4.64
CA THR A 63 5.86 -15.80 -4.90
C THR A 63 7.06 -16.11 -4.01
N TYR A 64 6.89 -16.91 -2.94
CA TYR A 64 7.98 -17.08 -1.96
C TYR A 64 9.24 -17.71 -2.59
N LYS A 65 9.09 -18.72 -3.46
CA LYS A 65 10.23 -19.45 -4.04
C LYS A 65 11.06 -18.53 -4.91
N GLU A 66 10.41 -17.84 -5.83
CA GLU A 66 11.06 -16.91 -6.76
C GLU A 66 11.75 -15.77 -5.99
N LYS A 67 11.11 -15.23 -4.94
CA LYS A 67 11.74 -14.18 -4.12
C LYS A 67 12.93 -14.69 -3.31
N GLN A 68 12.84 -15.90 -2.78
CA GLN A 68 13.97 -16.53 -2.11
C GLN A 68 15.14 -16.76 -3.08
N GLU A 69 14.87 -17.27 -4.29
CA GLU A 69 15.87 -17.51 -5.33
C GLU A 69 16.54 -16.21 -5.81
N GLN A 70 15.80 -15.11 -5.83
CA GLN A 70 16.32 -13.78 -6.09
C GLN A 70 17.18 -13.22 -4.95
N GLY A 71 17.27 -13.90 -3.80
CA GLY A 71 18.08 -13.50 -2.66
C GLY A 71 17.38 -12.55 -1.68
N TYR A 72 16.05 -12.45 -1.73
CA TYR A 72 15.30 -11.67 -0.74
C TYR A 72 15.26 -12.38 0.61
N ARG A 73 15.34 -11.60 1.69
CA ARG A 73 14.91 -12.04 3.00
C ARG A 73 13.38 -12.07 3.04
N ILE A 74 12.82 -13.23 3.32
CA ILE A 74 11.37 -13.42 3.41
C ILE A 74 10.94 -13.23 4.86
N LEU A 75 10.04 -12.28 5.10
CA LEU A 75 9.48 -11.97 6.40
C LEU A 75 7.97 -12.13 6.38
N LYS A 76 7.40 -12.60 7.49
CA LYS A 76 5.96 -12.59 7.75
C LYS A 76 5.67 -11.69 8.92
N HIS A 77 4.59 -10.93 8.85
CA HIS A 77 4.21 -10.00 9.88
C HIS A 77 2.68 -9.96 10.00
N ASP A 78 2.17 -9.87 11.22
CA ASP A 78 0.75 -9.60 11.45
C ASP A 78 0.59 -8.09 11.63
N LEU A 79 -0.28 -7.47 10.83
CA LEU A 79 -0.56 -6.05 10.90
C LEU A 79 -0.99 -5.60 12.30
N LEU A 80 -1.73 -6.45 13.03
CA LEU A 80 -2.24 -6.14 14.37
C LEU A 80 -1.19 -6.33 15.47
N ALA A 81 -0.05 -6.96 15.17
CA ALA A 81 1.04 -7.12 16.15
C ALA A 81 1.85 -5.83 16.36
N GLY A 82 1.62 -4.80 15.54
CA GLY A 82 2.34 -3.52 15.60
C GLY A 82 3.71 -3.58 14.92
N TYR A 83 4.07 -2.49 14.23
CA TYR A 83 5.29 -2.41 13.43
C TYR A 83 6.57 -2.55 14.26
N GLU A 84 6.50 -2.34 15.58
CA GLU A 84 7.62 -2.46 16.50
C GLU A 84 8.18 -3.89 16.55
N THR A 85 7.37 -4.88 16.21
CA THR A 85 7.79 -6.29 16.15
C THR A 85 8.45 -6.65 14.81
N LEU A 86 8.37 -5.78 13.80
CA LEU A 86 8.96 -6.00 12.49
C LEU A 86 10.47 -5.70 12.52
N GLN A 87 11.28 -6.75 12.52
CA GLN A 87 12.73 -6.64 12.45
C GLN A 87 13.24 -6.78 11.01
N MET A 88 13.58 -5.64 10.40
CA MET A 88 14.17 -5.59 9.05
C MET A 88 15.66 -5.27 9.10
N ASP A 89 16.43 -5.95 8.25
CA ASP A 89 17.80 -5.56 7.97
C ASP A 89 17.82 -4.60 6.77
N ILE A 90 18.18 -3.34 7.02
CA ILE A 90 18.23 -2.30 5.97
C ILE A 90 19.31 -2.54 4.92
N LYS A 91 20.24 -3.48 5.14
CA LYS A 91 21.31 -3.82 4.18
C LYS A 91 20.94 -4.97 3.24
N GLN A 92 19.82 -5.62 3.49
CA GLN A 92 19.38 -6.78 2.72
C GLN A 92 17.97 -6.54 2.18
N LYS A 93 17.80 -6.71 0.87
CA LYS A 93 16.48 -6.64 0.26
C LYS A 93 15.52 -7.63 0.89
N SER A 94 14.30 -7.18 1.15
CA SER A 94 13.32 -7.91 1.96
C SER A 94 11.93 -7.85 1.33
N VAL A 95 11.23 -8.99 1.36
CA VAL A 95 9.79 -9.06 1.09
C VAL A 95 9.08 -9.39 2.39
N VAL A 96 8.15 -8.53 2.79
CA VAL A 96 7.34 -8.69 4.00
C VAL A 96 5.91 -9.02 3.58
N TYR A 97 5.46 -10.23 3.92
CA TYR A 97 4.07 -10.64 3.75
C TYR A 97 3.30 -10.32 5.02
N ILE A 98 2.35 -9.40 4.91
CA ILE A 98 1.59 -8.85 6.02
C ILE A 98 0.21 -9.50 6.05
N SER A 99 -0.04 -10.34 7.05
CA SER A 99 -1.37 -10.89 7.32
C SER A 99 -2.22 -9.89 8.11
N VAL A 100 -3.53 -10.07 8.08
CA VAL A 100 -4.46 -9.33 8.90
C VAL A 100 -5.48 -10.32 9.45
N GLU A 101 -5.49 -10.52 10.78
CA GLU A 101 -6.53 -11.32 11.42
C GLU A 101 -7.88 -10.63 11.27
N THR A 102 -8.91 -11.34 10.84
CA THR A 102 -10.25 -10.80 10.56
C THR A 102 -11.34 -11.35 11.45
N GLU A 103 -11.13 -12.49 12.10
CA GLU A 103 -12.13 -13.13 12.99
C GLU A 103 -12.26 -12.39 14.31
N THR A 104 -11.16 -11.86 14.83
CA THR A 104 -11.09 -11.22 16.16
C THR A 104 -10.86 -9.71 16.09
N SER A 105 -10.92 -9.10 14.90
CA SER A 105 -10.67 -7.66 14.71
C SER A 105 -11.85 -6.96 14.03
N THR A 106 -12.08 -5.70 14.41
CA THR A 106 -13.06 -4.87 13.72
C THR A 106 -12.46 -4.20 12.50
N TYR A 107 -13.34 -3.73 11.62
CA TYR A 107 -12.94 -2.91 10.46
C TYR A 107 -12.17 -1.65 10.86
N GLN A 108 -12.51 -1.06 12.02
CA GLN A 108 -11.82 0.11 12.56
C GLN A 108 -10.41 -0.24 13.05
N ASP A 109 -10.26 -1.31 13.82
CA ASP A 109 -8.95 -1.75 14.35
C ASP A 109 -7.94 -1.95 13.21
N ARG A 110 -8.38 -2.61 12.14
CA ARG A 110 -7.56 -2.86 10.95
C ARG A 110 -7.16 -1.56 10.24
N GLY A 111 -8.06 -0.58 10.16
CA GLY A 111 -7.77 0.73 9.57
C GLY A 111 -6.78 1.56 10.40
N GLU A 112 -6.87 1.50 11.73
CA GLU A 112 -5.94 2.18 12.65
C GLU A 112 -4.55 1.54 12.62
N ALA A 113 -4.48 0.20 12.65
CA ALA A 113 -3.23 -0.54 12.53
C ALA A 113 -2.53 -0.26 11.20
N LEU A 114 -3.29 -0.28 10.09
CA LEU A 114 -2.77 0.08 8.78
C LEU A 114 -2.23 1.51 8.74
N SER A 115 -2.97 2.46 9.28
CA SER A 115 -2.54 3.86 9.31
C SER A 115 -1.25 4.05 10.08
N SER A 116 -1.12 3.38 11.22
CA SER A 116 0.10 3.40 12.05
C SER A 116 1.28 2.76 11.32
N PHE A 117 1.05 1.63 10.64
CA PHE A 117 2.07 0.94 9.85
C PHE A 117 2.55 1.80 8.66
N LEU A 118 1.63 2.43 7.93
CA LEU A 118 1.97 3.31 6.81
C LEU A 118 2.74 4.55 7.28
N LEU A 119 2.37 5.13 8.43
CA LEU A 119 3.13 6.22 9.04
C LEU A 119 4.57 5.77 9.34
N TYR A 120 4.77 4.62 9.97
CA TYR A 120 6.08 4.04 10.22
C TYR A 120 6.92 3.93 8.94
N LEU A 121 6.35 3.42 7.85
CA LEU A 121 7.06 3.31 6.58
C LEU A 121 7.45 4.68 6.00
N THR A 122 6.62 5.71 6.16
CA THR A 122 7.00 7.07 5.73
C THR A 122 8.16 7.64 6.53
N GLU A 123 8.29 7.29 7.81
CA GLU A 123 9.36 7.73 8.70
C GLU A 123 10.67 6.95 8.47
N CYS A 124 10.59 5.71 7.98
CA CYS A 124 11.75 4.86 7.67
C CYS A 124 12.44 5.24 6.35
N LYS A 125 13.23 6.32 6.38
CA LYS A 125 13.94 6.83 5.18
C LYS A 125 14.99 5.87 4.61
N ASN A 126 15.49 4.93 5.40
CA ASN A 126 16.64 4.07 5.03
C ASN A 126 16.25 2.87 4.19
N ILE A 127 14.95 2.63 3.96
CA ILE A 127 14.42 1.48 3.22
C ILE A 127 13.72 1.91 1.92
N ARG A 128 14.08 3.08 1.38
CA ARG A 128 13.49 3.60 0.14
C ARG A 128 14.32 3.16 -1.07
N PRO A 129 13.70 2.91 -2.23
CA PRO A 129 12.26 2.99 -2.51
C PRO A 129 11.48 1.82 -1.91
N ILE A 130 10.19 2.03 -1.63
CA ILE A 130 9.27 1.01 -1.08
C ILE A 130 8.23 0.65 -2.14
N HIS A 131 7.96 -0.64 -2.32
CA HIS A 131 6.81 -1.13 -3.07
C HIS A 131 5.76 -1.72 -2.13
N LEU A 132 4.58 -1.09 -2.09
CA LEU A 132 3.42 -1.60 -1.37
C LEU A 132 2.47 -2.32 -2.32
N VAL A 133 2.09 -3.53 -1.95
CA VAL A 133 1.12 -4.34 -2.68
C VAL A 133 -0.07 -4.60 -1.76
N PHE A 134 -1.25 -4.14 -2.17
CA PHE A 134 -2.49 -4.26 -1.42
C PHE A 134 -3.42 -5.27 -2.11
N HIS A 135 -3.73 -6.39 -1.43
CA HIS A 135 -4.64 -7.42 -1.93
C HIS A 135 -5.84 -7.67 -1.00
N GLN A 136 -7.05 -7.75 -1.53
CA GLN A 136 -8.28 -7.88 -0.71
C GLN A 136 -8.46 -6.71 0.24
N TYR A 137 -8.32 -5.54 -0.36
CA TYR A 137 -8.39 -4.24 0.27
C TYR A 137 -9.69 -3.99 1.07
N ASP A 138 -10.79 -4.67 0.72
CA ASP A 138 -12.06 -4.66 1.46
C ASP A 138 -11.95 -5.15 2.90
N LEU A 139 -10.91 -5.95 3.20
CA LEU A 139 -10.67 -6.45 4.54
C LEU A 139 -10.03 -5.39 5.43
N TYR A 140 -9.25 -4.44 4.90
CA TYR A 140 -8.49 -3.47 5.69
C TYR A 140 -8.38 -2.13 4.93
N PRO A 141 -9.36 -1.24 5.10
CA PRO A 141 -9.41 -0.04 4.30
C PRO A 141 -8.28 0.93 4.65
N ILE A 142 -7.69 1.54 3.62
CA ILE A 142 -6.73 2.66 3.78
C ILE A 142 -7.55 3.93 4.05
N PRO A 143 -7.47 4.51 5.26
CA PRO A 143 -8.14 5.77 5.55
C PRO A 143 -7.56 6.88 4.68
N HIS A 144 -8.40 7.82 4.23
CA HIS A 144 -7.97 8.97 3.42
C HIS A 144 -7.10 8.61 2.20
N MET A 145 -7.47 7.55 1.49
CA MET A 145 -6.73 6.97 0.37
C MET A 145 -6.19 7.96 -0.65
N GLU A 146 -7.03 8.89 -1.10
CA GLU A 146 -6.63 9.90 -2.08
C GLU A 146 -5.41 10.71 -1.59
N GLN A 147 -5.40 11.05 -0.29
CA GLN A 147 -4.30 11.76 0.35
C GLN A 147 -3.09 10.86 0.52
N PHE A 148 -3.29 9.61 0.97
CA PHE A 148 -2.22 8.63 1.10
C PHE A 148 -1.47 8.41 -0.22
N LEU A 149 -2.19 8.21 -1.33
CA LEU A 149 -1.61 8.01 -2.66
C LEU A 149 -0.86 9.23 -3.18
N LYS A 150 -1.29 10.42 -2.79
CA LYS A 150 -0.61 11.66 -3.12
C LYS A 150 0.67 11.82 -2.31
N ASP A 151 0.62 11.54 -1.01
CA ASP A 151 1.74 11.73 -0.08
C ASP A 151 2.84 10.68 -0.27
N SER A 152 2.45 9.44 -0.57
CA SER A 152 3.38 8.32 -0.79
C SER A 152 4.39 8.58 -1.90
N ALA A 153 3.99 9.30 -2.96
CA ALA A 153 4.89 9.68 -4.05
C ALA A 153 6.05 10.56 -3.52
N THR A 154 5.78 11.45 -2.56
CA THR A 154 6.79 12.29 -1.91
C THR A 154 7.80 11.45 -1.12
N TYR A 155 7.40 10.25 -0.70
CA TYR A 155 8.21 9.34 0.11
C TYR A 155 8.87 8.21 -0.71
N HIS A 156 8.79 8.24 -2.04
CA HIS A 156 9.27 7.16 -2.92
C HIS A 156 8.64 5.79 -2.57
N ILE A 157 7.34 5.84 -2.29
CA ILE A 157 6.51 4.67 -2.03
C ILE A 157 5.60 4.48 -3.24
N HIS A 158 5.79 3.38 -3.94
CA HIS A 158 4.97 2.96 -5.07
C HIS A 158 3.91 1.97 -4.59
N HIS A 159 2.73 2.00 -5.21
CA HIS A 159 1.62 1.13 -4.84
C HIS A 159 1.15 0.29 -6.01
N SER A 160 0.82 -0.95 -5.72
CA SER A 160 0.00 -1.82 -6.55
C SER A 160 -1.21 -2.26 -5.74
N ILE A 161 -2.40 -2.01 -6.25
CA ILE A 161 -3.64 -2.39 -5.53
C ILE A 161 -4.47 -3.31 -6.39
N VAL A 162 -4.96 -4.35 -5.74
CA VAL A 162 -5.83 -5.37 -6.31
C VAL A 162 -7.19 -5.28 -5.62
N VAL A 163 -8.18 -4.70 -6.30
CA VAL A 163 -9.58 -4.52 -5.85
C VAL A 163 -10.57 -5.44 -6.58
N GLU A 164 -11.30 -6.32 -5.89
CA GLU A 164 -12.17 -7.28 -6.59
C GLU A 164 -13.09 -6.68 -7.67
N SER A 165 -13.66 -5.50 -7.43
CA SER A 165 -14.43 -4.79 -8.44
C SER A 165 -14.39 -3.29 -8.20
N GLN A 166 -14.72 -2.51 -9.23
CA GLN A 166 -14.96 -1.09 -9.06
C GLN A 166 -16.09 -0.83 -8.05
N SER A 167 -17.12 -1.68 -8.02
CA SER A 167 -18.23 -1.58 -7.05
C SER A 167 -17.77 -1.74 -5.61
N ALA A 168 -16.83 -2.64 -5.32
CA ALA A 168 -16.25 -2.79 -3.98
C ALA A 168 -15.53 -1.50 -3.54
N LEU A 169 -14.76 -0.89 -4.45
CA LEU A 169 -14.10 0.39 -4.17
C LEU A 169 -15.10 1.54 -3.93
N GLN A 170 -16.20 1.57 -4.70
CA GLN A 170 -17.28 2.54 -4.51
C GLN A 170 -18.05 2.34 -3.21
N GLN A 171 -18.22 1.10 -2.75
CA GLN A 171 -18.85 0.83 -1.46
C GLN A 171 -18.01 1.34 -0.29
N ILE A 172 -16.68 1.27 -0.40
CA ILE A 172 -15.76 1.67 0.67
C ILE A 172 -15.57 3.19 0.72
N TYR A 173 -15.40 3.83 -0.44
CA TYR A 173 -15.03 5.25 -0.51
C TYR A 173 -16.14 6.18 -1.04
N GLY A 174 -17.25 5.61 -1.53
CA GLY A 174 -18.25 6.35 -2.28
C GLY A 174 -17.88 6.50 -3.76
N LYS A 175 -18.90 6.73 -4.59
CA LYS A 175 -18.77 6.71 -6.06
C LYS A 175 -17.74 7.71 -6.58
N GLU A 176 -17.76 8.94 -6.08
CA GLU A 176 -16.88 10.01 -6.55
C GLU A 176 -15.42 9.80 -6.15
N ALA A 177 -15.18 9.43 -4.88
CA ALA A 177 -13.82 9.18 -4.39
C ALA A 177 -13.22 7.93 -5.04
N ALA A 178 -13.99 6.85 -5.20
CA ALA A 178 -13.55 5.68 -5.93
C ALA A 178 -13.15 6.00 -7.38
N GLN A 179 -13.91 6.87 -8.06
CA GLN A 179 -13.55 7.31 -9.41
C GLN A 179 -12.24 8.12 -9.40
N ARG A 180 -12.08 9.05 -8.45
CA ARG A 180 -10.83 9.83 -8.31
C ARG A 180 -9.62 8.93 -8.03
N ILE A 181 -9.77 7.94 -7.14
CA ILE A 181 -8.76 6.93 -6.86
C ILE A 181 -8.40 6.19 -8.15
N ILE A 182 -9.37 5.63 -8.88
CA ILE A 182 -9.08 4.92 -10.14
C ILE A 182 -8.34 5.82 -11.13
N THR A 183 -8.77 7.07 -11.29
CA THR A 183 -8.12 8.01 -12.22
C THR A 183 -6.76 8.52 -11.74
N SER A 184 -6.45 8.42 -10.44
CA SER A 184 -5.13 8.81 -9.92
C SER A 184 -4.07 7.74 -10.15
N TYR A 185 -4.47 6.51 -10.48
CA TYR A 185 -3.55 5.46 -10.89
C TYR A 185 -3.13 5.60 -12.35
N ASN A 186 -1.83 5.50 -12.56
CA ASN A 186 -1.22 5.68 -13.87
C ASN A 186 -1.57 4.56 -14.84
N THR A 187 -1.94 3.39 -14.33
CA THR A 187 -2.50 2.32 -15.13
C THR A 187 -3.63 1.73 -14.33
N THR A 188 -4.84 1.90 -14.83
CA THR A 188 -5.97 1.08 -14.42
C THR A 188 -6.14 0.08 -15.52
N ILE A 189 -6.04 -1.18 -15.18
CA ILE A 189 -6.47 -2.20 -16.10
C ILE A 189 -7.87 -2.65 -15.59
N LEU A 190 -8.82 -2.86 -16.50
CA LEU A 190 -10.17 -3.34 -16.19
C LEU A 190 -10.32 -4.76 -16.76
N ALA A 191 -11.02 -5.64 -16.05
CA ALA A 191 -11.34 -7.00 -16.46
C ALA A 191 -12.85 -7.21 -16.35
#